data_AF-A0A2U1SZX9-F1
#
_entry.id   AF-A0A2U1SZX9-F1
#
_cell.length_a   1.000
_cell.length_b   1.000
_cell.length_c   1.000
_cell.angle_alpha   90.00
_cell.angle_beta   90.00
_cell.angle_gamma   90.00
#
_symmetry.space_group_name_H-M   'P 1'
#
loop_
_entity.id
_entity.type
_entity.pdbx_description
1 polymer ?
#
loop_
_entity_poly.entity_id
_entity_poly.type
_entity_poly.pdbx_seq_one_letter_code
_entity_poly.pdbx_strand_id
1 'polypeptide(L)'
;MLAEYACRLKLRNLIVIEALTSESSYDPRNHLAGAKSVLSQLITESEHAADRLSWEITEVEGLRGRAEHAHDYQSADERNLQHRSDVAVALAHKLAERRDDEAYLLDLIERARVDAWSDVSRALQESLDRSTIIVDDDYERARGERVSELLGDLAALERQQS
;
A
#
# COMPACT_ATOMS: atom_id res chain seq x y z
N MET A 1 5.83 -2.78 -13.65
CA MET A 1 5.29 -1.50 -13.15
C MET A 1 3.96 -1.61 -12.38
N LEU A 2 3.33 -2.79 -12.21
CA LEU A 2 2.23 -2.97 -11.24
C LEU A 2 2.73 -3.51 -9.88
N ALA A 3 3.77 -4.35 -9.87
CA ALA A 3 4.36 -4.91 -8.66
C ALA A 3 4.98 -3.83 -7.74
N GLU A 4 5.73 -2.90 -8.32
CA GLU A 4 6.31 -1.75 -7.60
C GLU A 4 5.23 -0.88 -6.93
N TYR A 5 4.12 -0.62 -7.64
CA TYR A 5 2.98 0.12 -7.10
C TYR A 5 2.31 -0.63 -5.94
N ALA A 6 2.04 -1.93 -6.14
CA ALA A 6 1.45 -2.79 -5.13
C ALA A 6 2.32 -2.89 -3.88
N CYS A 7 3.64 -2.91 -4.04
CA CYS A 7 4.55 -3.01 -2.92
C CYS A 7 4.72 -1.69 -2.17
N ARG A 8 4.77 -0.55 -2.88
CA ARG A 8 4.70 0.77 -2.25
C ARG A 8 3.41 0.94 -1.46
N LEU A 9 2.28 0.44 -1.98
CA LEU A 9 1.00 0.44 -1.27
C LEU A 9 1.02 -0.47 -0.03
N LYS A 10 1.63 -1.66 -0.11
CA LYS A 10 1.82 -2.56 1.05
C LYS A 10 2.70 -1.94 2.12
N LEU A 11 3.83 -1.32 1.73
CA LEU A 11 4.73 -0.60 2.63
C LEU A 11 3.99 0.54 3.32
N ARG A 12 3.22 1.32 2.55
CA ARG A 12 2.40 2.41 3.07
C ARG A 12 1.39 1.89 4.10
N ASN A 13 0.68 0.80 3.80
CA ASN A 13 -0.28 0.19 4.72
C ASN A 13 0.38 -0.34 6.00
N LEU A 14 1.55 -0.98 5.89
CA LEU A 14 2.29 -1.47 7.05
C LEU A 14 2.71 -0.31 7.97
N ILE A 15 3.25 0.76 7.40
CA ILE A 15 3.69 1.96 8.13
C ILE A 15 2.50 2.71 8.74
N VAL A 16 1.37 2.80 8.04
CA VAL A 16 0.10 3.35 8.57
C VAL A 16 -0.30 2.59 9.84
N ILE A 17 -0.31 1.26 9.81
CA ILE A 17 -0.73 0.44 10.94
C ILE A 17 0.25 0.58 12.11
N GLU A 18 1.56 0.51 11.88
CA GLU A 18 2.55 0.64 12.96
C GLU A 18 2.59 2.04 13.59
N ALA A 19 2.45 3.10 12.79
CA ALA A 19 2.45 4.48 13.28
C ALA A 19 1.20 4.82 14.13
N LEU A 20 0.06 4.17 13.86
CA LEU A 20 -1.18 4.36 14.62
C LEU A 20 -1.22 3.57 15.94
N THR A 21 -0.35 2.57 16.12
CA THR A 21 -0.45 1.61 17.24
C THR A 21 0.57 1.88 18.37
N SER A 22 1.52 2.78 18.20
CA SER A 22 2.56 3.06 19.20
C SER A 22 2.17 4.21 20.16
N GLU A 23 1.87 3.88 21.42
CA GLU A 23 1.59 4.85 22.50
C GLU A 23 2.84 5.56 23.08
N SER A 24 3.98 5.55 22.39
CA SER A 24 5.22 6.24 22.81
C SER A 24 5.68 7.29 21.80
N SER A 25 6.52 8.23 22.24
CA SER A 25 7.15 9.24 21.38
C SER A 25 7.78 8.55 20.16
N TYR A 26 7.31 8.91 18.96
CA TYR A 26 7.73 8.30 17.71
C TYR A 26 9.26 8.31 17.55
N ASP A 27 9.87 7.14 17.35
CA ASP A 27 11.27 6.97 16.96
C ASP A 27 11.33 6.18 15.63
N PRO A 28 11.78 6.79 14.52
CA PRO A 28 11.85 6.12 13.22
C PRO A 28 12.78 4.89 13.22
N ARG A 29 13.73 4.79 14.17
CA ARG A 29 14.63 3.63 14.26
C ARG A 29 13.91 2.33 14.59
N ASN A 30 12.77 2.40 15.28
CA ASN A 30 11.97 1.22 15.61
C ASN A 30 11.40 0.53 14.37
N HIS A 31 11.28 1.24 13.25
CA HIS A 31 10.71 0.74 11.99
C HIS A 31 11.77 0.26 10.98
N LEU A 32 13.07 0.36 11.31
CA LEU A 32 14.15 -0.04 10.41
C LEU A 32 14.07 -1.52 10.02
N ALA A 33 13.73 -2.41 10.96
CA ALA A 33 13.57 -3.83 10.68
C ALA A 33 12.41 -4.09 9.69
N GLY A 34 11.28 -3.39 9.87
CA GLY A 34 10.14 -3.46 8.96
C GLY A 34 10.49 -2.97 7.56
N ALA A 35 11.15 -1.82 7.44
CA ALA A 35 11.60 -1.27 6.16
C ALA A 35 12.57 -2.21 5.42
N LYS A 36 13.54 -2.80 6.14
CA LYS A 36 14.47 -3.80 5.58
C LYS A 36 13.75 -5.06 5.10
N SER A 37 12.76 -5.52 5.86
CA SER A 37 11.95 -6.69 5.48
C SER A 37 11.21 -6.45 4.17
N VAL A 38 10.57 -5.29 4.02
CA VAL A 38 9.83 -4.94 2.79
C VAL A 38 10.78 -4.80 1.59
N LEU A 39 11.92 -4.13 1.75
CA LEU A 39 12.91 -4.07 0.67
C LEU A 39 13.46 -5.46 0.31
N SER A 40 13.63 -6.36 1.28
CA SER A 40 14.03 -7.74 1.01
C SER A 40 12.99 -8.50 0.18
N GLN A 41 11.70 -8.32 0.48
CA GLN A 41 10.62 -8.89 -0.33
C GLN A 41 10.66 -8.35 -1.77
N LEU A 42 10.89 -7.04 -1.94
CA LEU A 42 11.01 -6.41 -3.26
C LEU A 42 12.20 -6.89 -4.07
N ILE A 43 13.34 -7.12 -3.42
CA ILE A 43 14.53 -7.71 -4.03
C ILE A 43 14.17 -9.09 -4.57
N THR A 44 13.62 -9.97 -3.72
CA THR A 44 13.22 -11.33 -4.13
C THR A 44 12.18 -11.33 -5.25
N GLU A 45 11.19 -10.44 -5.21
CA GLU A 45 10.22 -10.29 -6.30
C GLU A 45 10.87 -9.86 -7.62
N SER A 46 11.86 -8.97 -7.56
CA SER A 46 12.59 -8.48 -8.73
C SER A 46 13.51 -9.56 -9.31
N GLU A 47 14.19 -10.33 -8.45
CA GLU A 47 14.99 -11.50 -8.83
C GLU A 47 14.11 -12.56 -9.51
N HIS A 48 12.98 -12.92 -8.91
CA HIS A 48 12.04 -13.86 -9.53
C HIS A 48 11.49 -13.35 -10.88
N ALA A 49 11.31 -12.03 -11.03
CA ALA A 49 10.90 -11.46 -12.31
C ALA A 49 11.99 -11.59 -13.38
N ALA A 50 13.26 -11.36 -13.01
CA ALA A 50 14.41 -11.56 -13.88
C ALA A 50 14.57 -13.03 -14.29
N ASP A 51 14.44 -13.96 -13.34
CA ASP A 51 14.55 -15.40 -13.59
C ASP A 51 13.48 -15.87 -14.58
N ARG A 52 12.22 -15.44 -14.40
CA ARG A 52 11.14 -15.77 -15.32
C ARG A 52 11.39 -15.24 -16.73
N LEU A 53 11.84 -13.99 -16.86
CA LEU A 53 12.13 -13.39 -18.15
C LEU A 53 13.31 -14.10 -18.84
N SER A 54 14.33 -14.49 -18.07
CA SER A 54 15.49 -15.22 -18.58
C SER A 54 15.11 -16.63 -19.05
N TRP A 55 14.21 -17.30 -18.32
CA TRP A 55 13.64 -18.58 -18.74
C TRP A 55 12.81 -18.44 -20.02
N GLU A 56 11.96 -17.42 -20.13
CA GLU A 56 11.16 -17.14 -21.32
C GLU A 56 12.03 -16.88 -22.56
N ILE A 57 13.13 -16.13 -22.41
CA ILE A 57 14.14 -15.91 -23.47
C ILE A 57 14.74 -17.25 -23.91
N THR A 58 15.17 -18.10 -22.97
CA THR A 58 15.78 -19.40 -23.26
C THR A 58 14.82 -20.34 -24.00
N GLU A 59 13.55 -20.38 -23.61
CA GLU A 59 12.52 -21.19 -24.28
C GLU A 59 12.25 -20.70 -25.70
N VAL A 60 12.18 -19.38 -25.91
CA VAL A 60 12.02 -18.80 -27.25
C VAL A 60 13.23 -19.15 -28.13
N GLU A 61 14.46 -19.07 -27.61
CA GLU A 61 15.67 -19.49 -28.32
C GLU A 61 15.66 -20.98 -28.68
N GLY A 62 15.21 -21.85 -27.78
CA GLY A 62 15.08 -23.30 -28.03
C GLY A 62 14.05 -23.65 -29.12
N LEU A 63 13.01 -22.82 -29.28
CA LEU A 63 11.99 -22.97 -30.33
C LEU A 63 12.46 -22.44 -31.71
N ARG A 64 13.40 -21.49 -31.75
CA ARG A 64 13.94 -20.90 -33.00
C ARG A 64 14.62 -21.90 -33.93
N GLY A 65 15.15 -23.01 -33.40
CA GLY A 65 15.74 -24.06 -34.23
C GLY A 65 14.77 -24.74 -35.22
N ARG A 66 13.47 -24.38 -35.21
CA ARG A 66 12.41 -25.06 -35.99
C ARG A 66 11.58 -24.17 -36.94
N ALA A 67 11.85 -22.86 -37.08
CA ALA A 67 10.97 -21.97 -37.86
C ALA A 67 11.73 -21.06 -38.85
N GLU A 68 11.32 -21.05 -40.13
CA GLU A 68 12.07 -20.38 -41.20
C GLU A 68 11.71 -18.89 -41.44
N HIS A 69 10.50 -18.36 -41.18
CA HIS A 69 10.07 -17.05 -41.74
C HIS A 69 9.29 -16.07 -40.78
N ALA A 70 9.69 -15.89 -39.51
CA ALA A 70 9.03 -14.94 -38.56
C ALA A 70 9.99 -13.91 -37.88
N HIS A 71 11.15 -13.65 -38.50
CA HIS A 71 12.35 -13.12 -37.84
C HIS A 71 12.30 -11.66 -37.31
N ASP A 72 11.54 -10.76 -37.94
CA ASP A 72 11.64 -9.32 -37.63
C ASP A 72 10.83 -8.89 -36.39
N TYR A 73 9.62 -9.44 -36.20
CA TYR A 73 8.81 -9.12 -35.01
C TYR A 73 9.39 -9.79 -33.75
N GLN A 74 9.92 -11.00 -33.88
CA GLN A 74 10.47 -11.79 -32.76
C GLN A 74 11.81 -11.26 -32.25
N SER A 75 12.62 -10.61 -33.09
CA SER A 75 13.91 -10.04 -32.67
C SER A 75 13.76 -8.74 -31.88
N ALA A 76 12.75 -7.92 -32.21
CA ALA A 76 12.39 -6.75 -31.42
C ALA A 76 11.81 -7.15 -30.04
N ASP A 77 11.00 -8.20 -30.01
CA ASP A 77 10.40 -8.74 -28.77
C ASP A 77 11.46 -9.36 -27.85
N GLU A 78 12.40 -10.15 -28.39
CA GLU A 78 13.53 -10.68 -27.62
C GLU A 78 14.39 -9.57 -26.99
N ARG A 79 14.74 -8.54 -27.76
CA ARG A 79 15.48 -7.39 -27.21
C ARG A 79 14.69 -6.69 -26.10
N ASN A 80 13.36 -6.64 -26.21
CA ASN A 80 12.50 -6.09 -25.17
C ASN A 80 12.52 -6.96 -23.91
N LEU A 81 12.40 -8.29 -24.05
CA LEU A 81 12.47 -9.23 -22.95
C LEU A 81 13.83 -9.19 -22.24
N GLN A 82 14.92 -9.15 -23.00
CA GLN A 82 16.28 -9.02 -22.46
C GLN A 82 16.42 -7.71 -21.68
N HIS A 83 16.02 -6.58 -22.28
CA HIS A 83 16.08 -5.30 -21.60
C HIS A 83 15.25 -5.28 -20.30
N ARG A 84 14.07 -5.92 -20.30
CA ARG A 84 13.24 -6.04 -19.11
C ARG A 84 13.88 -6.92 -18.03
N SER A 85 14.58 -7.98 -18.43
CA SER A 85 15.35 -8.83 -17.51
C SER A 85 16.48 -8.02 -16.85
N ASP A 86 17.27 -7.32 -17.66
CA ASP A 86 18.38 -6.49 -17.19
C ASP A 86 17.92 -5.39 -16.22
N VAL A 87 16.77 -4.77 -16.51
CA VAL A 87 16.16 -3.77 -15.62
C VAL A 87 15.72 -4.39 -14.30
N ALA A 88 15.15 -5.59 -14.31
CA ALA A 88 14.74 -6.28 -13.08
C ALA A 88 15.95 -6.65 -12.20
N VAL A 89 17.04 -7.13 -12.80
CA VAL A 89 18.31 -7.39 -12.11
C VAL A 89 18.90 -6.10 -11.53
N ALA A 90 18.99 -5.04 -12.34
CA ALA A 90 19.52 -3.75 -11.89
C ALA A 90 18.67 -3.14 -10.75
N LEU A 91 17.35 -3.33 -10.80
CA LEU A 91 16.45 -2.92 -9.73
C LEU A 91 16.73 -3.70 -8.44
N ALA A 92 16.84 -5.04 -8.50
CA ALA A 92 17.17 -5.86 -7.34
C ALA A 92 18.47 -5.42 -6.67
N HIS A 93 19.53 -5.17 -7.46
CA HIS A 93 20.80 -4.66 -6.95
C HIS A 93 20.66 -3.30 -6.26
N LYS A 94 19.99 -2.33 -6.90
CA LYS A 94 19.77 -1.02 -6.28
C LYS A 94 18.96 -1.12 -4.99
N LEU A 95 17.95 -1.98 -4.93
CA LEU A 95 17.17 -2.19 -3.72
C LEU A 95 18.03 -2.82 -2.61
N ALA A 96 18.95 -3.73 -2.94
CA ALA A 96 19.88 -4.30 -1.99
C ALA A 96 20.82 -3.24 -1.40
N GLU A 97 21.40 -2.37 -2.24
CA GLU A 97 22.21 -1.22 -1.79
C GLU A 97 21.41 -0.31 -0.84
N ARG A 98 20.16 -0.03 -1.18
CA ARG A 98 19.26 0.83 -0.37
C ARG A 98 18.80 0.18 0.92
N ARG A 99 18.63 -1.14 0.96
CA ARG A 99 18.26 -1.88 2.17
C ARG A 99 19.33 -1.77 3.25
N ASP A 100 20.59 -1.66 2.84
CA ASP A 100 21.71 -1.63 3.77
C ASP A 100 22.17 -0.18 4.10
N ASP A 101 21.53 0.83 3.49
CA ASP A 101 21.71 2.27 3.76
C ASP A 101 20.71 2.76 4.82
N GLU A 102 21.14 2.82 6.09
CA GLU A 102 20.28 3.26 7.20
C GLU A 102 19.74 4.70 7.03
N ALA A 103 20.55 5.62 6.49
CA ALA A 103 20.12 7.01 6.32
C ALA A 103 18.98 7.10 5.29
N TYR A 104 19.09 6.34 4.19
CA TYR A 104 18.02 6.19 3.23
C TYR A 104 16.76 5.57 3.85
N LEU A 105 16.91 4.52 4.68
CA LEU A 105 15.76 3.89 5.33
C LEU A 105 15.03 4.84 6.27
N LEU A 106 15.76 5.64 7.05
CA LEU A 106 15.16 6.63 7.95
C LEU A 106 14.38 7.70 7.18
N ASP A 107 14.92 8.21 6.08
CA ASP A 107 14.22 9.14 5.19
C ASP A 107 12.98 8.51 4.55
N LEU A 108 13.08 7.25 4.09
CA LEU A 108 11.95 6.50 3.55
C LEU A 108 10.82 6.31 4.58
N ILE A 109 11.18 5.95 5.81
CA ILE A 109 10.25 5.76 6.93
C ILE A 109 9.52 7.07 7.25
N GLU A 110 10.24 8.19 7.31
CA GLU A 110 9.64 9.49 7.61
C GLU A 110 8.70 9.96 6.48
N ARG A 111 9.08 9.79 5.22
CA ARG A 111 8.19 10.09 4.08
C ARG A 111 6.92 9.26 4.11
N ALA A 112 7.07 7.95 4.36
CA ALA A 112 5.92 7.07 4.44
C ALA A 112 5.00 7.42 5.61
N ARG A 113 5.53 7.91 6.73
CA ARG A 113 4.75 8.44 7.85
C ARG A 113 3.96 9.69 7.46
N VAL A 114 4.60 10.65 6.79
CA VAL A 114 3.92 11.86 6.30
C VAL A 114 2.79 11.50 5.34
N ASP A 115 3.07 10.59 4.40
CA ASP A 115 2.08 10.09 3.45
C ASP A 115 0.92 9.36 4.15
N ALA A 116 1.23 8.55 5.17
CA ALA A 116 0.24 7.85 5.98
C ALA A 116 -0.68 8.83 6.72
N TRP A 117 -0.10 9.86 7.34
CA TRP A 117 -0.86 10.88 8.06
C TRP A 117 -1.77 11.69 7.13
N SER A 118 -1.28 12.03 5.93
CA SER A 118 -2.10 12.69 4.92
C SER A 118 -3.29 11.83 4.50
N ASP A 119 -3.09 10.53 4.35
CA ASP A 119 -4.16 9.60 3.99
C ASP A 119 -5.20 9.43 5.10
N VAL A 120 -4.74 9.26 6.35
CA VAL A 120 -5.63 9.18 7.51
C VAL A 120 -6.42 10.48 7.67
N SER A 121 -5.77 11.63 7.53
CA SER A 121 -6.43 12.94 7.60
C SER A 121 -7.50 13.08 6.52
N ARG A 122 -7.20 12.66 5.29
CA ARG A 122 -8.16 12.68 4.18
C ARG A 122 -9.33 11.72 4.42
N ALA A 123 -9.06 10.50 4.87
CA ALA A 123 -10.10 9.53 5.19
C ALA A 123 -10.99 10.01 6.35
N LEU A 124 -10.41 10.70 7.34
CA LEU A 124 -11.14 11.33 8.44
C LEU A 124 -12.01 12.47 7.92
N GLN A 125 -11.49 13.35 7.06
CA GLN A 125 -12.26 14.42 6.41
C GLN A 125 -13.42 13.84 5.59
N GLU A 126 -13.17 12.87 4.72
CA GLU A 126 -14.22 12.18 3.94
C GLU A 126 -15.28 11.53 4.84
N SER A 127 -14.89 11.00 6.00
CA SER A 127 -15.82 10.44 7.00
C SER A 127 -16.64 11.55 7.67
N LEU A 128 -16.00 12.65 8.06
CA LEU A 128 -16.67 13.80 8.69
C LEU A 128 -17.64 14.49 7.73
N ASP A 129 -17.26 14.68 6.47
CA ASP A 129 -18.11 15.23 5.42
C ASP A 129 -19.32 14.34 5.17
N ARG A 130 -19.13 13.01 5.17
CA ARG A 130 -20.24 12.03 5.06
C ARG A 130 -21.11 12.01 6.30
N SER A 131 -20.55 12.29 7.48
CA SER A 131 -21.28 12.38 8.75
C SER A 131 -21.98 13.72 8.96
N THR A 132 -21.68 14.73 8.13
CA THR A 132 -22.46 15.96 8.03
C THR A 132 -23.78 15.61 7.35
N ILE A 133 -24.64 14.94 8.11
CA ILE A 133 -26.05 14.79 7.83
C ILE A 133 -26.60 16.22 7.75
N ILE A 134 -27.08 16.63 6.58
CA ILE A 134 -27.88 17.84 6.45
C ILE A 134 -29.09 17.60 7.36
N VAL A 135 -29.07 18.25 8.51
CA VAL A 135 -30.20 18.32 9.42
C VAL A 135 -31.24 19.16 8.69
N ASP A 136 -32.24 18.49 8.10
CA ASP A 136 -33.39 19.18 7.52
C ASP A 136 -34.06 20.03 8.62
N ASP A 137 -34.68 21.16 8.28
CA ASP A 137 -35.40 22.01 9.23
C ASP A 137 -36.49 21.21 9.98
N ASP A 138 -36.97 20.13 9.37
CA ASP A 138 -37.87 19.15 9.99
C ASP A 138 -37.22 18.36 11.14
N TYR A 139 -35.91 18.04 11.06
CA TYR A 139 -35.21 17.30 12.11
C TYR A 139 -35.04 18.14 13.36
N GLU A 140 -34.65 19.42 13.25
CA GLU A 140 -34.55 20.32 14.42
C GLU A 140 -35.92 20.55 15.07
N ARG A 141 -36.97 20.73 14.26
CA ARG A 141 -38.35 20.85 14.76
C ARG A 141 -38.82 19.59 15.48
N ALA A 142 -38.53 18.40 14.95
CA ALA A 142 -38.90 17.12 15.53
C ALA A 142 -37.92 16.61 16.60
N ARG A 143 -36.81 17.32 16.87
CA ARG A 143 -35.78 16.89 17.83
C ARG A 143 -36.30 17.01 19.26
N GLY A 144 -37.01 18.10 19.56
CA GLY A 144 -37.58 18.34 20.90
C GLY A 144 -38.58 17.26 21.32
N GLU A 145 -39.49 16.89 20.41
CA GLU A 145 -40.49 15.85 20.66
C GLU A 145 -39.84 14.48 20.85
N ARG A 146 -38.90 14.08 19.97
CA ARG A 146 -38.21 12.79 20.08
C ARG A 146 -37.34 12.66 21.34
N VAL A 147 -36.67 13.74 21.77
CA VAL A 147 -35.92 13.74 23.03
C VAL A 147 -36.87 13.61 24.23
N SER A 148 -38.05 14.23 24.17
CA SER A 148 -39.07 14.09 25.21
C SER A 148 -39.64 12.66 25.28
N GLU A 149 -39.88 12.02 24.13
CA GLU A 149 -40.32 10.61 24.07
C GLU A 149 -39.25 9.67 24.65
N LEU A 150 -37.98 9.84 24.25
CA LEU A 150 -36.86 9.04 24.78
C LEU A 150 -36.71 9.17 26.30
N LEU A 151 -36.87 10.36 26.86
CA LEU A 151 -36.84 10.57 28.31
C LEU A 151 -38.03 9.89 29.01
N GLY A 152 -39.19 9.86 28.36
CA GLY A 152 -40.37 9.11 28.82
C GLY A 152 -40.12 7.60 28.87
N ASP A 153 -39.53 7.04 27.81
CA ASP A 153 -39.17 5.63 27.70
C ASP A 153 -38.08 5.24 28.72
N LEU A 154 -37.07 6.08 28.91
CA LEU A 154 -36.03 5.89 29.92
C LEU A 154 -36.60 5.88 31.34
N ALA A 155 -37.51 6.81 31.66
CA ALA A 155 -38.18 6.84 32.96
C ALA A 155 -39.15 5.64 33.16
N ALA A 156 -39.71 5.09 32.08
CA ALA A 156 -40.50 3.86 32.15
C ALA A 156 -39.61 2.62 32.41
N LEU A 157 -38.42 2.57 31.80
CA LEU A 157 -37.42 1.54 32.02
C LEU A 157 -36.86 1.55 33.46
N GLU A 158 -36.55 2.73 34.02
CA GLU A 158 -36.12 2.83 35.43
C GLU A 158 -37.18 2.29 36.40
N ARG A 159 -38.46 2.55 36.12
CA ARG A 159 -39.59 2.04 36.93
C ARG A 159 -39.83 0.54 36.80
N GLN A 160 -39.36 -0.09 35.72
CA GLN A 160 -39.40 -1.55 35.56
C GLN A 160 -38.22 -2.26 36.25
N GLN A 161 -37.17 -1.54 36.62
CA GLN A 161 -35.98 -2.09 37.28
C GLN A 161 -35.98 -1.90 38.81
N SER A 162 -37.01 -1.26 39.38
CA SER A 162 -37.28 -1.11 40.82
C SER A 162 -38.38 -2.06 41.29
#